data_AF-A0A838SW06-F1
#
_entry.id   AF-A0A838SW06-F1
#
_cell.length_a   1.000
_cell.length_b   1.000
_cell.length_c   1.000
_cell.angle_alpha   90.00
_cell.angle_beta   90.00
_cell.angle_gamma   90.00
#
_symmetry.space_group_name_H-M   'P 1'
#
loop_
_entity.id
_entity.type
_entity.pdbx_description
1 polymer ?
#
loop_
_entity_poly.entity_id
_entity_poly.type
_entity_poly.pdbx_seq_one_letter_code
_entity_poly.pdbx_strand_id
1 'polypeptide(L)'
;MAVDTSAPRAGSAAASDGGTPDSRGRLRARLVLPLVVLLVATLLRFWNLGYPERTYFDELYYPEHARQLLEQGVETDFVVHPPVGKWLVA
;
A
#
# COMPACT_ATOMS: atom_id res chain seq x y z
N MET A 1 70.57 -33.97 14.42
CA MET A 1 69.18 -33.81 14.89
C MET A 1 69.05 -32.38 15.39
N ALA A 2 68.69 -31.45 14.49
CA ALA A 2 68.55 -30.03 14.80
C ALA A 2 67.06 -29.72 14.96
N VAL A 3 66.69 -29.30 16.16
CA VAL A 3 65.37 -28.73 16.46
C VAL A 3 65.36 -27.31 15.90
N ASP A 4 64.51 -27.05 14.91
CA ASP A 4 64.23 -25.69 14.45
C ASP A 4 63.05 -25.15 15.28
N THR A 5 63.36 -24.15 16.11
CA THR A 5 62.41 -23.41 16.93
C THR A 5 62.17 -22.07 16.24
N SER A 6 61.15 -21.97 15.40
CA SER A 6 60.66 -20.69 14.89
C SER A 6 59.20 -20.47 15.29
N ALA A 7 58.99 -19.58 16.26
CA ALA A 7 57.73 -18.88 16.47
C ALA A 7 57.75 -17.55 15.69
N PRO A 8 56.69 -16.73 15.69
CA PRO A 8 55.30 -16.97 15.31
C PRO A 8 54.96 -16.13 14.06
N ARG A 9 54.08 -16.61 13.16
CA ARG A 9 53.44 -15.70 12.18
C ARG A 9 52.07 -15.31 12.72
N ALA A 10 51.99 -14.08 13.23
CA ALA A 10 50.74 -13.36 13.41
C ALA A 10 49.96 -13.47 12.09
N GLY A 11 48.91 -14.29 12.09
CA GLY A 11 47.92 -14.33 11.04
C GLY A 11 47.31 -12.95 10.96
N SER A 12 47.74 -12.21 9.94
CA SER A 12 47.22 -10.93 9.50
C SER A 12 45.71 -10.87 9.71
N ALA A 13 45.27 -9.82 10.40
CA ALA A 13 43.91 -9.35 10.42
C ALA A 13 43.37 -9.24 8.99
N ALA A 14 42.79 -10.32 8.48
CA ALA A 14 41.93 -10.28 7.31
C ALA A 14 40.52 -10.12 7.85
N ALA A 15 40.15 -8.86 8.06
CA ALA A 15 38.77 -8.43 8.18
C ALA A 15 37.98 -9.07 7.03
N SER A 16 37.25 -10.15 7.32
CA SER A 16 36.32 -10.73 6.35
C SER A 16 35.15 -9.77 6.25
N ASP A 17 35.21 -8.92 5.23
CA ASP A 17 34.15 -8.16 4.58
C ASP A 17 32.81 -8.18 5.34
N GLY A 18 32.68 -7.24 6.28
CA GLY A 18 31.38 -6.75 6.72
C GLY A 18 30.74 -5.99 5.56
N GLY A 19 30.19 -6.71 4.58
CA GLY A 19 29.47 -6.13 3.46
C GLY A 19 28.32 -5.26 3.98
N THR A 20 28.50 -3.94 3.92
CA THR A 20 27.48 -2.99 4.34
C THR A 20 26.18 -3.30 3.59
N PRO A 21 25.07 -3.59 4.27
CA PRO A 21 23.84 -3.97 3.60
C PRO A 21 23.40 -2.85 2.65
N ASP A 22 23.23 -3.09 1.34
CA ASP A 22 22.82 -2.07 0.36
C ASP A 22 21.49 -1.40 0.78
N SER A 23 21.62 -0.22 1.38
CA SER A 23 20.51 0.56 1.91
C SER A 23 19.57 1.03 0.80
N ARG A 24 20.09 1.20 -0.42
CA ARG A 24 19.31 1.63 -1.58
C ARG A 24 18.42 0.50 -2.09
N GLY A 25 18.92 -0.73 -2.16
CA GLY A 25 18.13 -1.92 -2.47
C GLY A 25 16.98 -2.16 -1.50
N ARG A 26 17.22 -2.01 -0.19
CA ARG A 26 16.17 -2.14 0.84
C ARG A 26 15.11 -1.03 0.73
N LEU A 27 15.51 0.21 0.48
CA LEU A 27 14.57 1.32 0.30
C LEU A 27 13.73 1.16 -0.97
N ARG A 28 14.33 0.67 -2.06
CA ARG A 28 13.61 0.34 -3.30
C ARG A 28 12.62 -0.78 -3.08
N ALA A 29 13.01 -1.87 -2.43
CA ALA A 29 12.10 -2.98 -2.13
C ALA A 29 10.91 -2.53 -1.26
N ARG A 30 11.14 -1.64 -0.28
CA ARG A 30 10.11 -1.03 0.56
C ARG A 30 9.09 -0.19 -0.21
N LEU A 31 9.46 0.39 -1.34
CA LEU A 31 8.57 1.21 -2.16
C LEU A 31 7.93 0.41 -3.30
N VAL A 32 8.69 -0.49 -3.92
CA VAL A 32 8.22 -1.29 -5.05
C VAL A 32 7.14 -2.27 -4.62
N LEU A 33 7.30 -2.95 -3.49
CA LEU A 33 6.31 -3.92 -3.01
C LEU A 33 4.91 -3.29 -2.80
N PRO A 34 4.73 -2.21 -2.01
CA PRO A 34 3.42 -1.60 -1.83
C PRO A 34 2.87 -0.98 -3.13
N LEU A 35 3.73 -0.46 -4.01
CA LEU A 35 3.27 0.05 -5.32
C LEU A 35 2.73 -1.08 -6.22
N VAL A 36 3.38 -2.23 -6.22
CA VAL A 36 2.88 -3.41 -6.96
C VAL A 36 1.56 -3.90 -6.35
N VAL A 37 1.47 -3.97 -5.03
CA VAL A 37 0.22 -4.35 -4.33
C VAL A 37 -0.89 -3.35 -4.64
N LEU A 38 -0.61 -2.04 -4.58
CA LEU A 38 -1.55 -0.99 -4.93
C LEU A 38 -2.04 -1.16 -6.38
N LEU A 39 -1.11 -1.32 -7.33
CA LEU A 39 -1.45 -1.49 -8.74
C LEU A 39 -2.36 -2.71 -8.96
N VAL A 40 -2.00 -3.86 -8.40
CA VAL A 40 -2.80 -5.08 -8.53
C VAL A 40 -4.17 -4.91 -7.86
N ALA A 41 -4.22 -4.34 -6.65
CA ALA A 41 -5.46 -4.09 -5.93
C ALA A 41 -6.39 -3.13 -6.70
N THR A 42 -5.85 -2.04 -7.25
CA THR A 42 -6.58 -1.10 -8.09
C THR A 42 -7.13 -1.79 -9.33
N LEU A 43 -6.28 -2.53 -10.06
CA LEU A 43 -6.73 -3.25 -11.26
C LEU A 43 -7.88 -4.20 -10.95
N LEU A 44 -7.76 -5.02 -9.90
CA LEU A 44 -8.82 -5.96 -9.51
C LEU A 44 -10.09 -5.24 -9.02
N ARG A 45 -9.95 -4.15 -8.26
CA ARG A 45 -11.09 -3.42 -7.67
C ARG A 45 -11.91 -2.67 -8.71
N PHE A 46 -11.26 -2.14 -9.73
CA PHE A 46 -11.90 -1.40 -10.81
C PHE A 46 -12.16 -2.26 -12.05
N TRP A 47 -11.76 -3.54 -12.03
CA TRP A 47 -12.08 -4.46 -13.13
C TRP A 47 -13.58 -4.70 -13.19
N ASN A 48 -14.18 -4.44 -14.36
CA ASN A 48 -15.58 -4.75 -14.64
C ASN A 48 -16.60 -4.07 -13.68
N LEU A 49 -16.31 -2.83 -13.27
CA LEU A 49 -17.14 -2.08 -12.31
C LEU A 49 -18.61 -1.89 -12.77
N GLY A 50 -18.87 -1.90 -14.08
CA GLY A 50 -20.21 -1.73 -14.65
C GLY A 50 -21.08 -2.99 -14.64
N TYR A 51 -20.57 -4.12 -14.18
CA TYR A 51 -21.34 -5.37 -14.09
C TYR A 51 -21.66 -5.71 -12.64
N PRO A 52 -22.88 -6.20 -12.35
CA PRO A 52 -24.06 -6.30 -13.23
C PRO A 52 -24.68 -4.93 -13.57
N GLU A 53 -25.27 -4.80 -14.76
CA GLU A 53 -25.95 -3.57 -15.25
C GLU A 53 -27.32 -3.33 -14.57
N ARG A 54 -27.36 -3.40 -13.24
CA ARG A 54 -28.55 -3.06 -12.44
C ARG A 54 -28.09 -2.58 -11.07
N THR A 55 -28.84 -1.66 -10.48
CA THR A 55 -28.57 -1.13 -9.14
C THR A 55 -29.00 -2.13 -8.05
N TYR A 56 -28.19 -2.26 -7.00
CA TYR A 56 -28.53 -3.09 -5.83
C TYR A 56 -28.33 -2.37 -4.51
N PHE A 57 -29.12 -2.78 -3.49
CA PHE A 57 -28.96 -2.35 -2.11
C PHE A 57 -28.85 -0.82 -1.99
N ASP A 58 -27.79 -0.36 -1.35
CA ASP A 58 -27.50 1.03 -1.02
C ASP A 58 -27.19 1.87 -2.27
N GLU A 59 -26.92 1.26 -3.43
CA GLU A 59 -26.77 1.96 -4.72
C GLU A 59 -28.07 2.64 -5.18
N LEU A 60 -29.22 2.23 -4.63
CA LEU A 60 -30.49 2.90 -4.93
C LEU A 60 -30.59 4.26 -4.23
N TYR A 61 -30.04 4.38 -3.01
CA TYR A 61 -30.29 5.51 -2.12
C TYR A 61 -29.12 6.49 -2.07
N TYR A 62 -27.88 6.00 -2.05
CA TYR A 62 -26.71 6.87 -1.89
C TYR A 62 -26.47 7.82 -3.06
N PRO A 63 -26.52 7.38 -4.33
CA PRO A 63 -26.32 8.29 -5.46
C PRO A 63 -27.38 9.39 -5.52
N GLU A 64 -28.64 9.04 -5.25
CA GLU A 64 -29.74 10.00 -5.28
C GLU A 64 -29.65 11.01 -4.12
N HIS A 65 -29.37 10.55 -2.90
CA HIS A 65 -29.18 11.45 -1.76
C HIS A 65 -27.93 12.33 -1.91
N ALA A 66 -26.87 11.84 -2.56
CA ALA A 66 -25.67 12.61 -2.86
C ALA A 66 -25.99 13.73 -3.87
N ARG A 67 -26.78 13.43 -4.91
CA ARG A 67 -27.26 14.42 -5.88
C ARG A 67 -28.10 15.52 -5.21
N GLN A 68 -29.07 15.14 -4.38
CA GLN A 68 -29.88 16.11 -3.61
C GLN A 68 -29.01 16.98 -2.71
N LEU A 69 -28.00 16.39 -2.06
CA LEU A 69 -27.07 17.11 -1.20
C LEU A 69 -26.23 18.15 -1.98
N LEU A 70 -25.83 17.85 -3.22
CA LEU A 70 -25.17 18.83 -4.10
C LEU A 70 -26.10 19.98 -4.50
N GLU A 71 -27.37 19.69 -4.76
CA GLU A 71 -28.35 20.67 -5.23
C GLU A 71 -28.84 21.60 -4.11
N GLN A 72 -29.02 21.05 -2.91
CA GLN A 72 -29.65 21.74 -1.79
C GLN A 72 -28.64 22.18 -0.72
N GLY A 73 -27.44 21.59 -0.70
CA GLY A 73 -26.40 21.85 0.29
C GLY A 73 -26.66 21.26 1.68
N VAL A 74 -27.84 20.67 1.91
CA VAL A 74 -28.28 20.07 3.18
C VAL A 74 -29.09 18.80 2.91
N GLU A 75 -29.12 17.88 3.88
CA GLU A 75 -29.97 16.69 3.80
C GLU A 75 -31.43 17.08 4.08
N THR A 76 -32.33 16.78 3.15
CA THR A 76 -33.76 17.08 3.28
C THR A 76 -34.60 15.92 3.83
N ASP A 77 -34.08 14.70 3.72
CA ASP A 77 -34.77 13.48 4.15
C ASP A 77 -34.27 12.98 5.51
N PHE A 78 -35.06 12.10 6.14
CA PHE A 78 -34.65 11.47 7.38
C PHE A 78 -33.53 10.45 7.12
N VAL A 79 -32.30 10.83 7.47
CA VAL A 79 -31.08 10.06 7.22
C VAL A 79 -30.43 9.70 8.56
N VAL A 80 -30.06 8.43 8.72
CA VAL A 80 -29.44 7.93 9.96
C VAL A 80 -27.91 8.06 10.00
N HIS A 81 -27.28 8.31 8.85
CA HIS A 81 -25.83 8.40 8.73
C HIS A 81 -25.36 9.85 8.68
N PRO A 82 -24.17 10.15 9.25
CA PRO A 82 -23.54 11.45 9.03
C PRO A 82 -23.30 11.73 7.53
N PRO A 83 -23.36 12.99 7.09
CA PRO A 83 -23.39 13.36 5.67
C PRO A 83 -22.05 13.13 4.94
N VAL A 84 -20.96 12.90 5.67
CA VAL A 84 -19.60 12.78 5.11
C VAL A 84 -19.52 11.70 4.04
N GLY A 85 -20.20 10.56 4.24
CA GLY A 85 -20.19 9.47 3.26
C GLY A 85 -20.82 9.88 1.93
N LYS A 86 -21.92 10.64 1.97
CA LYS A 86 -22.61 11.11 0.76
C LYS A 86 -21.83 12.21 0.05
N TRP A 87 -21.14 13.07 0.79
CA TRP A 87 -20.21 14.06 0.21
C TRP A 87 -19.05 13.41 -0.57
N LEU A 88 -18.62 12.21 -0.19
CA LEU A 88 -17.59 11.47 -0.92
C LEU A 88 -18.13 10.76 -2.18
N VAL A 89 -19.44 10.55 -2.25
CA VAL A 89 -20.14 9.93 -3.40
C VAL A 89 -20.57 10.98 -4.42
N ALA A 90 -20.97 12.16 -3.93
CA ALA A 90 -21.39 13.34 -4.68
C ALA A 90 -20.30 13.84 -5.65
#